data_AF-A0A970UHG6-F1
#
_entry.id   AF-A0A970UHG6-F1
#
_cell.length_a   1.000
_cell.length_b   1.000
_cell.length_c   1.000
_cell.angle_alpha   90.00
_cell.angle_beta   90.00
_cell.angle_gamma   90.00
#
_symmetry.space_group_name_H-M   'P 1'
#
loop_
_entity.id
_entity.type
_entity.pdbx_description
1 polymer ?
#
loop_
_entity_poly.entity_id
_entity_poly.type
_entity_poly.pdbx_seq_one_letter_code
_entity_poly.pdbx_strand_id
1 'polypeptide(L)'
;MKRKIWIVIVTLLCMVQGIFAVVSDDWEGLYKWVNPTDKNNNGKIVEYSAQVVKTDTSAAWPYEIYYVTDNQRLRLFPLLDEGADFGDWIDFDSPAQYAAAYRQNASVFNTTKVTPSKWRLQSQDYVEGVFVSVITTKAMGLQFTMTSTTSFAKDSKGRKGLLFHMKGTGVASWGLFKNPKPEDLEDNDSFFLVKQ
;
A
#
# COMPACT_ATOMS: atom_id res chain seq x y z
N MET A 1 -47.72 -27.64 -50.87
CA MET A 1 -47.59 -26.52 -49.92
C MET A 1 -46.94 -27.04 -48.65
N LYS A 2 -45.83 -26.42 -48.24
CA LYS A 2 -44.87 -26.93 -47.25
C LYS A 2 -45.35 -26.70 -45.81
N ARG A 3 -45.29 -27.74 -44.98
CA ARG A 3 -45.55 -27.70 -43.53
C ARG A 3 -44.42 -26.94 -42.83
N LYS A 4 -44.76 -25.94 -42.01
CA LYS A 4 -43.81 -25.22 -41.15
C LYS A 4 -43.68 -25.98 -39.82
N ILE A 5 -42.48 -26.46 -39.55
CA ILE A 5 -42.06 -27.07 -38.28
C ILE A 5 -41.72 -25.91 -37.33
N TRP A 6 -42.37 -25.84 -36.18
CA TRP A 6 -42.00 -24.92 -35.10
C TRP A 6 -40.91 -25.58 -34.26
N ILE A 7 -39.69 -25.05 -34.36
CA ILE A 7 -38.59 -25.38 -33.44
C ILE A 7 -38.85 -24.63 -32.14
N VAL A 8 -39.21 -25.36 -31.10
CA VAL A 8 -39.22 -24.84 -29.73
C VAL A 8 -37.76 -24.74 -29.28
N ILE A 9 -37.20 -23.54 -29.36
CA ILE A 9 -35.90 -23.23 -28.76
C ILE A 9 -36.13 -23.10 -27.26
N VAL A 10 -35.80 -24.15 -26.52
CA VAL A 10 -35.68 -24.12 -25.05
C VAL A 10 -34.41 -23.36 -24.73
N THR A 11 -34.50 -22.04 -24.56
CA THR A 11 -33.40 -21.26 -24.02
C THR A 11 -33.37 -21.48 -22.52
N LEU A 12 -32.45 -22.35 -22.09
CA LEU A 12 -32.09 -22.55 -20.69
C LEU A 12 -31.47 -21.24 -20.18
N LEU A 13 -32.30 -20.39 -19.56
CA LEU A 13 -31.85 -19.20 -18.85
C LEU A 13 -31.15 -19.68 -17.58
N CYS A 14 -29.85 -19.95 -17.66
CA CYS A 14 -29.02 -20.06 -16.47
C CYS A 14 -29.05 -18.70 -15.77
N MET A 15 -29.96 -18.54 -14.81
CA MET A 15 -29.83 -17.53 -13.78
C MET A 15 -28.57 -17.87 -13.00
N VAL A 16 -27.43 -17.34 -13.44
CA VAL A 16 -26.31 -17.09 -12.54
C VAL A 16 -26.81 -15.97 -11.63
N GLN A 17 -27.52 -16.36 -10.56
CA GLN A 17 -27.64 -15.52 -9.38
C GLN A 17 -26.23 -15.42 -8.80
N GLY A 18 -25.43 -14.54 -9.39
CA GLY A 18 -24.25 -14.02 -8.75
C GLY A 18 -24.73 -13.36 -7.48
N ILE A 19 -24.55 -14.06 -6.37
CA ILE A 19 -24.53 -13.44 -5.06
C ILE A 19 -23.28 -12.55 -5.10
N PHE A 20 -23.40 -11.37 -5.70
CA PHE A 20 -22.57 -10.24 -5.35
C PHE A 20 -23.06 -9.79 -3.97
N ALA A 21 -22.71 -10.57 -2.96
CA ALA A 21 -22.55 -10.00 -1.65
C ALA A 21 -21.35 -9.07 -1.78
N VAL A 22 -21.60 -7.84 -2.25
CA VAL A 22 -20.77 -6.69 -1.89
C VAL A 22 -21.02 -6.49 -0.39
N VAL A 23 -20.49 -7.41 0.41
CA VAL A 23 -20.08 -7.06 1.75
C VAL A 23 -18.89 -6.14 1.47
N SER A 24 -19.15 -4.84 1.37
CA SER A 24 -18.08 -3.86 1.53
C SER A 24 -17.64 -4.03 2.97
N ASP A 25 -16.79 -5.03 3.21
CA ASP A 25 -16.18 -5.26 4.50
C ASP A 25 -15.53 -3.92 4.85
N ASP A 26 -16.01 -3.27 5.90
CA ASP A 26 -15.52 -1.93 6.22
C ASP A 26 -14.04 -2.04 6.62
N TRP A 27 -13.18 -1.51 5.76
CA TRP A 27 -11.73 -1.47 5.93
C TRP A 27 -11.28 -0.17 6.60
N GLU A 28 -12.18 0.76 6.90
CA GLU A 28 -11.84 1.95 7.67
C GLU A 28 -11.43 1.57 9.10
N GLY A 29 -10.38 2.22 9.63
CA GLY A 29 -9.94 2.01 11.00
C GLY A 29 -8.43 2.11 11.20
N LEU A 30 -8.00 1.82 12.43
CA LEU A 30 -6.59 1.78 12.81
C LEU A 30 -6.04 0.36 12.65
N TYR A 31 -4.83 0.26 12.13
CA TYR A 31 -4.10 -0.96 11.89
C TYR A 31 -2.72 -0.84 12.52
N LYS A 32 -2.26 -1.92 13.16
CA LYS A 32 -1.00 -1.91 13.89
C LYS A 32 -0.22 -3.19 13.67
N TRP A 33 1.08 -3.02 13.47
CA TRP A 33 2.07 -4.09 13.53
C TRP A 33 3.08 -3.77 14.63
N VAL A 34 3.48 -4.78 15.39
CA VAL A 34 4.47 -4.67 16.47
C VAL A 34 5.59 -5.65 16.17
N ASN A 35 6.83 -5.18 16.18
CA ASN A 35 7.99 -6.02 15.92
C ASN A 35 8.14 -7.04 17.05
N PRO A 36 8.06 -8.36 16.76
CA PRO A 36 8.13 -9.39 17.79
C PRO A 36 9.57 -9.70 18.22
N THR A 37 10.57 -8.94 17.73
CA THR A 37 11.99 -9.22 17.96
C THR A 37 12.78 -7.95 18.30
N ASP A 38 13.98 -8.13 18.83
CA ASP A 38 14.92 -7.03 19.08
C ASP A 38 15.60 -6.49 17.80
N LYS A 39 15.37 -7.10 16.63
CA LYS A 39 15.87 -6.62 15.33
C LYS A 39 14.97 -5.51 14.80
N ASN A 40 15.06 -4.34 15.40
CA ASN A 40 14.12 -3.22 15.22
C ASN A 40 14.68 -2.01 14.46
N ASN A 41 15.67 -2.20 13.58
CA ASN A 41 16.33 -1.13 12.83
C ASN A 41 16.77 0.04 13.71
N ASN A 42 17.51 -0.24 14.80
CA ASN A 42 17.93 0.77 15.80
C ASN A 42 16.74 1.53 16.42
N GLY A 43 15.66 0.82 16.74
CA GLY A 43 14.44 1.38 17.32
C GLY A 43 13.47 2.03 16.34
N LYS A 44 13.81 2.12 15.05
CA LYS A 44 12.97 2.77 14.02
C LYS A 44 11.72 1.97 13.64
N ILE A 45 11.74 0.67 13.88
CA ILE A 45 10.63 -0.24 13.53
C ILE A 45 10.31 -1.16 14.70
N VAL A 46 9.95 -0.52 15.82
CA VAL A 46 9.36 -1.19 17.00
C VAL A 46 7.86 -1.42 16.76
N GLU A 47 7.22 -0.44 16.15
CA GLU A 47 5.79 -0.44 15.85
C GLU A 47 5.55 0.32 14.54
N TYR A 48 4.54 -0.12 13.79
CA TYR A 48 4.06 0.58 12.61
C TYR A 48 2.54 0.66 12.67
N SER A 49 2.02 1.89 12.73
CA SER A 49 0.58 2.17 12.82
C SER A 49 0.12 2.90 11.57
N ALA A 50 -0.96 2.40 10.98
CA ALA A 50 -1.59 3.02 9.83
C ALA A 50 -3.10 3.18 10.04
N GLN A 51 -3.66 4.28 9.56
CA GLN A 51 -5.10 4.50 9.55
C GLN A 51 -5.60 4.48 8.11
N VAL A 52 -6.63 3.67 7.86
CA VAL A 52 -7.39 3.67 6.62
C VAL A 52 -8.62 4.53 6.82
N VAL A 53 -8.87 5.45 5.88
CA VAL A 53 -10.09 6.25 5.84
C VAL A 53 -10.74 6.09 4.48
N LYS A 54 -12.05 5.91 4.47
CA LYS A 54 -12.81 5.84 3.23
C LYS A 54 -12.96 7.23 2.64
N THR A 55 -12.79 7.37 1.33
CA THR A 55 -12.95 8.65 0.64
C THR A 55 -14.40 8.86 0.21
N ASP A 56 -14.69 10.09 -0.22
CA ASP A 56 -15.90 10.40 -0.97
C ASP A 56 -15.97 9.61 -2.29
N THR A 57 -17.18 9.38 -2.77
CA THR A 57 -17.46 8.59 -3.98
C THR A 57 -16.94 9.21 -5.27
N SER A 58 -16.57 10.49 -5.25
CA SER A 58 -16.00 11.22 -6.39
C SER A 58 -14.46 11.25 -6.38
N ALA A 59 -13.81 10.69 -5.36
CA ALA A 59 -12.35 10.63 -5.31
C ALA A 59 -11.80 9.58 -6.28
N ALA A 60 -10.59 9.83 -6.79
CA ALA A 60 -9.89 8.92 -7.69
C ALA A 60 -9.61 7.54 -7.07
N TRP A 61 -9.42 7.50 -5.75
CA TRP A 61 -9.14 6.29 -4.98
C TRP A 61 -10.15 6.16 -3.85
N PRO A 62 -10.66 4.94 -3.57
CA PRO A 62 -11.74 4.74 -2.59
C PRO A 62 -11.29 4.81 -1.12
N TYR A 63 -9.99 4.83 -0.87
CA TYR A 63 -9.40 4.91 0.46
C TYR A 63 -8.14 5.75 0.45
N GLU A 64 -7.88 6.38 1.59
CA GLU A 64 -6.60 6.96 1.93
C GLU A 64 -5.94 6.16 3.06
N ILE A 65 -4.62 6.04 3.01
CA ILE A 65 -3.81 5.39 4.04
C ILE A 65 -2.90 6.44 4.65
N TYR A 66 -2.91 6.51 5.98
CA TYR A 66 -2.09 7.44 6.75
C TYR A 66 -1.16 6.69 7.68
N TYR A 67 0.11 7.07 7.72
CA TYR A 67 1.01 6.73 8.81
C TYR A 67 0.61 7.52 10.06
N VAL A 68 0.52 6.85 11.20
CA VAL A 68 0.10 7.46 12.46
C VAL A 68 1.20 7.33 13.50
N THR A 69 1.50 8.45 14.15
CA THR A 69 2.31 8.53 15.38
C THR A 69 1.57 9.37 16.41
N ASP A 70 2.10 9.47 17.62
CA ASP A 70 1.52 10.29 18.69
C ASP A 70 1.32 11.77 18.31
N ASN A 71 2.17 12.31 17.42
CA ASN A 71 2.21 13.75 17.13
C ASN A 71 1.76 14.13 15.71
N GLN A 72 1.61 13.16 14.82
CA GLN A 72 1.35 13.44 13.40
C GLN A 72 0.64 12.29 12.72
N ARG A 73 -0.16 12.67 11.72
CA ARG A 73 -0.83 11.80 10.76
C ARG A 73 -0.38 12.22 9.36
N LEU A 74 0.30 11.33 8.65
CA LEU A 74 0.93 11.62 7.36
C LEU A 74 0.36 10.72 6.27
N ARG A 75 -0.15 11.29 5.17
CA ARG A 75 -0.78 10.52 4.09
C ARG A 75 0.27 9.74 3.29
N LEU A 76 0.20 8.42 3.32
CA LEU A 76 1.05 7.49 2.57
C LEU A 76 0.44 7.14 1.21
N PHE A 77 -0.89 7.09 1.13
CA PHE A 77 -1.61 6.85 -0.12
C PHE A 77 -2.92 7.65 -0.15
N PRO A 78 -3.25 8.31 -1.27
CA PRO A 78 -2.31 8.65 -2.33
C PRO A 78 -1.23 9.59 -1.77
N LEU A 79 0.02 9.45 -2.22
CA LEU A 79 1.11 10.29 -1.71
C LEU A 79 1.01 11.71 -2.27
N LEU A 80 0.70 11.83 -3.56
CA LEU A 80 0.36 13.08 -4.25
C LEU A 80 -1.10 13.03 -4.69
N ASP A 81 -1.77 14.17 -4.89
CA ASP A 81 -3.15 14.16 -5.39
C ASP A 81 -3.25 13.75 -6.87
N GLU A 82 -4.45 13.40 -7.32
CA GLU A 82 -4.71 13.15 -8.74
C GLU A 82 -4.42 14.42 -9.56
N GLY A 83 -3.76 14.24 -10.70
CA GLY A 83 -3.35 15.36 -11.57
C GLY A 83 -2.10 16.12 -11.10
N ALA A 84 -1.46 15.70 -10.00
CA ALA A 84 -0.13 16.21 -9.67
C ALA A 84 0.92 15.75 -10.69
N ASP A 85 1.96 16.57 -10.89
CA ASP A 85 3.06 16.27 -11.82
C ASP A 85 3.93 15.13 -11.30
N PHE A 86 3.55 13.89 -11.66
CA PHE A 86 4.38 12.72 -11.41
C PHE A 86 5.65 12.80 -12.25
N GLY A 87 6.80 12.46 -11.66
CA GLY A 87 8.09 12.47 -12.34
C GLY A 87 8.97 13.69 -12.03
N ASP A 88 8.40 14.74 -11.44
CA ASP A 88 9.15 15.90 -10.97
C ASP A 88 9.96 15.57 -9.72
N TRP A 89 11.19 16.09 -9.69
CA TRP A 89 12.08 15.89 -8.56
C TRP A 89 11.72 16.85 -7.44
N ILE A 90 11.41 16.26 -6.29
CA ILE A 90 11.10 16.94 -5.04
C ILE A 90 12.32 16.82 -4.13
N ASP A 91 12.79 17.96 -3.61
CA ASP A 91 13.90 17.97 -2.65
C ASP A 91 13.51 17.24 -1.36
N PHE A 92 14.48 16.49 -0.80
CA PHE A 92 14.25 15.68 0.39
C PHE A 92 13.72 16.51 1.56
N ASP A 93 14.16 17.75 1.71
CA ASP A 93 13.83 18.70 2.77
C ASP A 93 12.66 19.64 2.44
N SER A 94 11.96 19.42 1.32
CA SER A 94 10.79 20.21 0.93
C SER A 94 9.79 20.36 2.11
N PRO A 95 9.25 21.57 2.36
CA PRO A 95 8.32 21.81 3.47
C PRO A 95 6.93 21.23 3.22
N ALA A 96 6.65 20.68 2.03
CA ALA A 96 5.35 20.12 1.68
C ALA A 96 4.98 18.90 2.55
N GLN A 97 3.69 18.73 2.82
CA GLN A 97 3.21 17.62 3.68
C GLN A 97 3.50 16.23 3.08
N TYR A 98 3.37 16.06 1.76
CA TYR A 98 3.72 14.80 1.09
C TYR A 98 5.22 14.49 1.20
N ALA A 99 6.08 15.52 1.27
CA ALA A 99 7.51 15.32 1.49
C ALA A 99 7.79 14.89 2.94
N ALA A 100 7.04 15.40 3.91
CA ALA A 100 7.09 14.89 5.28
C ALA A 100 6.66 13.42 5.38
N ALA A 101 5.59 13.02 4.69
CA ALA A 101 5.15 11.62 4.61
C ALA A 101 6.22 10.71 4.00
N TYR A 102 6.80 11.12 2.87
CA TYR A 102 7.92 10.40 2.26
C TYR A 102 9.14 10.29 3.20
N ARG A 103 9.56 11.40 3.82
CA ARG A 103 10.70 11.42 4.77
C ARG A 103 10.46 10.47 5.93
N GLN A 104 9.26 10.49 6.51
CA GLN A 104 8.92 9.62 7.63
C GLN A 104 8.97 8.15 7.21
N ASN A 105 8.33 7.80 6.10
CA ASN A 105 8.34 6.45 5.54
C ASN A 105 9.78 5.97 5.26
N ALA A 106 10.57 6.79 4.58
CA ALA A 106 11.98 6.52 4.32
C ALA A 106 12.80 6.38 5.61
N SER A 107 12.53 7.18 6.64
CA SER A 107 13.28 7.12 7.91
C SER A 107 13.09 5.81 8.66
N VAL A 108 11.87 5.25 8.59
CA VAL A 108 11.47 3.99 9.23
C VAL A 108 12.13 2.81 8.51
N PHE A 109 12.05 2.81 7.18
CA PHE A 109 12.44 1.66 6.36
C PHE A 109 13.88 1.66 5.89
N ASN A 110 14.54 2.82 5.82
CA ASN A 110 15.94 2.89 5.45
C ASN A 110 16.82 2.42 6.63
N THR A 111 17.55 1.33 6.41
CA THR A 111 18.50 0.75 7.37
C THR A 111 19.88 1.36 7.28
N THR A 112 20.14 2.15 6.23
CA THR A 112 21.42 2.83 6.02
C THR A 112 21.46 4.18 6.74
N LYS A 113 22.67 4.75 6.86
CA LYS A 113 22.87 6.14 7.30
C LYS A 113 22.74 7.16 6.17
N VAL A 114 22.38 6.70 4.97
CA VAL A 114 22.35 7.54 3.78
C VAL A 114 21.04 8.30 3.73
N THR A 115 21.12 9.63 3.78
CA THR A 115 19.96 10.50 3.57
C THR A 115 19.80 10.79 2.07
N PRO A 116 18.60 10.60 1.50
CA PRO A 116 18.33 11.04 0.14
C PRO A 116 18.52 12.55 -0.05
N SER A 117 18.85 12.96 -1.28
CA SER A 117 18.86 14.37 -1.66
C SER A 117 17.54 14.82 -2.28
N LYS A 118 16.91 13.95 -3.08
CA LYS A 118 15.62 14.21 -3.71
C LYS A 118 14.94 12.92 -4.12
N TRP A 119 13.65 13.00 -4.39
CA TRP A 119 12.83 11.87 -4.78
C TRP A 119 11.78 12.31 -5.80
N ARG A 120 11.13 11.36 -6.45
CA ARG A 120 10.01 11.61 -7.34
C ARG A 120 9.05 10.44 -7.31
N LEU A 121 7.76 10.71 -7.32
CA LEU A 121 6.75 9.71 -7.56
C LEU A 121 6.75 9.36 -9.06
N GLN A 122 6.92 8.08 -9.41
CA GLN A 122 6.82 7.59 -10.79
C GLN A 122 5.39 7.20 -11.13
N SER A 123 4.74 6.52 -10.20
CA SER A 123 3.33 6.16 -10.30
C SER A 123 2.77 5.90 -8.91
N GLN A 124 1.46 6.03 -8.80
CA GLN A 124 0.67 5.47 -7.71
C GLN A 124 -0.66 5.00 -8.29
N ASP A 125 -1.21 3.91 -7.78
CA ASP A 125 -2.44 3.34 -8.31
C ASP A 125 -3.20 2.53 -7.25
N TYR A 126 -4.47 2.27 -7.50
CA TYR A 126 -5.31 1.36 -6.74
C TYR A 126 -6.03 0.40 -7.70
N VAL A 127 -5.65 -0.88 -7.65
CA VAL A 127 -6.24 -1.91 -8.50
C VAL A 127 -6.63 -3.10 -7.61
N GLU A 128 -7.90 -3.49 -7.68
CA GLU A 128 -8.42 -4.71 -7.02
C GLU A 128 -8.09 -4.83 -5.52
N GLY A 129 -8.12 -3.71 -4.78
CA GLY A 129 -7.83 -3.72 -3.34
C GLY A 129 -6.33 -3.60 -2.99
N VAL A 130 -5.48 -3.33 -3.99
CA VAL A 130 -4.04 -3.15 -3.84
C VAL A 130 -3.66 -1.70 -4.17
N PHE A 131 -3.11 -1.02 -3.18
CA PHE A 131 -2.49 0.29 -3.30
C PHE A 131 -1.03 0.12 -3.72
N VAL A 132 -0.60 0.80 -4.78
CA VAL A 132 0.77 0.72 -5.29
C VAL A 132 1.36 2.12 -5.33
N SER A 133 2.61 2.28 -4.96
CA SER A 133 3.38 3.51 -5.17
C SER A 133 4.80 3.17 -5.58
N VAL A 134 5.26 3.74 -6.69
CA VAL A 134 6.61 3.57 -7.21
C VAL A 134 7.34 4.90 -7.08
N ILE A 135 8.42 4.92 -6.30
CA ILE A 135 9.18 6.14 -6.01
C ILE A 135 10.63 5.93 -6.42
N THR A 136 11.19 6.89 -7.17
CA THR A 136 12.62 6.95 -7.43
C THR A 136 13.26 7.96 -6.48
N THR A 137 14.34 7.54 -5.83
CA THR A 137 15.09 8.32 -4.84
C THR A 137 16.52 8.51 -5.31
N LYS A 138 17.08 9.71 -5.14
CA LYS A 138 18.50 10.00 -5.34
C LYS A 138 19.21 10.08 -4.00
N ALA A 139 20.31 9.35 -3.86
CA ALA A 139 21.20 9.45 -2.71
C ALA A 139 22.63 9.09 -3.10
N MET A 140 23.63 9.82 -2.57
CA MET A 140 25.06 9.60 -2.89
C MET A 140 25.39 9.52 -4.40
N GLY A 141 24.69 10.30 -5.24
CA GLY A 141 24.87 10.27 -6.69
C GLY A 141 24.24 9.07 -7.41
N LEU A 142 23.63 8.13 -6.68
CA LEU A 142 22.91 6.97 -7.22
C LEU A 142 21.40 7.22 -7.25
N GLN A 143 20.71 6.45 -8.10
CA GLN A 143 19.24 6.42 -8.17
C GLN A 143 18.73 5.04 -7.77
N PHE A 144 17.68 5.04 -6.96
CA PHE A 144 17.07 3.84 -6.38
C PHE A 144 15.58 3.88 -6.63
N THR A 145 14.99 2.82 -7.16
CA THR A 145 13.54 2.71 -7.28
C THR A 145 13.01 1.77 -6.22
N MET A 146 11.98 2.23 -5.52
CA MET A 146 11.24 1.49 -4.51
C MET A 146 9.79 1.37 -4.94
N THR A 147 9.23 0.18 -4.77
CA THR A 147 7.82 -0.11 -4.93
C THR A 147 7.25 -0.45 -3.57
N SER A 148 6.29 0.35 -3.12
CA SER A 148 5.45 0.08 -1.96
C SER A 148 4.13 -0.49 -2.47
N THR A 149 3.71 -1.61 -1.90
CA THR A 149 2.41 -2.22 -2.14
C THR A 149 1.70 -2.41 -0.80
N THR A 150 0.45 -2.01 -0.70
CA THR A 150 -0.40 -2.28 0.46
C THR A 150 -1.67 -2.94 -0.03
N SER A 151 -2.12 -4.01 0.61
CA SER A 151 -3.38 -4.66 0.24
C SER A 151 -4.22 -4.98 1.47
N PHE A 152 -5.53 -4.99 1.26
CA PHE A 152 -6.47 -5.53 2.24
C PHE A 152 -6.39 -7.05 2.24
N ALA A 153 -6.21 -7.66 3.41
CA ALA A 153 -6.16 -9.10 3.54
C ALA A 153 -6.76 -9.58 4.87
N LYS A 154 -7.07 -10.88 4.91
CA LYS A 154 -7.41 -11.60 6.15
C LYS A 154 -6.38 -12.67 6.38
N ASP A 155 -5.84 -12.72 7.60
CA ASP A 155 -4.89 -13.76 7.99
C ASP A 155 -5.59 -15.13 8.15
N SER A 156 -4.81 -16.17 8.41
CA SER A 156 -5.26 -17.54 8.69
C SER A 156 -6.23 -17.66 9.87
N LYS A 157 -6.29 -16.65 10.75
CA LYS A 157 -7.22 -16.54 11.88
C LYS A 157 -8.46 -15.71 11.54
N GLY A 158 -8.60 -15.25 10.29
CA GLY A 158 -9.70 -14.42 9.82
C GLY A 158 -9.63 -12.96 10.24
N ARG A 159 -8.53 -12.51 10.86
CA ARG A 159 -8.35 -11.11 11.28
C ARG A 159 -8.09 -10.25 10.05
N LYS A 160 -8.85 -9.16 9.93
CA LYS A 160 -8.64 -8.15 8.88
C LYS A 160 -7.33 -7.40 9.14
N GLY A 161 -6.61 -7.09 8.08
CA GLY A 161 -5.39 -6.30 8.18
C GLY A 161 -4.95 -5.70 6.85
N LEU A 162 -3.88 -4.92 6.93
CA LEU A 162 -3.13 -4.40 5.80
C LEU A 162 -1.85 -5.22 5.65
N LEU A 163 -1.67 -5.86 4.51
CA LEU A 163 -0.37 -6.42 4.15
C LEU A 163 0.45 -5.31 3.49
N PHE A 164 1.38 -4.74 4.23
CA PHE A 164 2.33 -3.78 3.69
C PHE A 164 3.56 -4.52 3.19
N HIS A 165 4.00 -4.19 1.99
CA HIS A 165 5.15 -4.81 1.37
C HIS A 165 5.96 -3.76 0.61
N MET A 166 7.28 -3.80 0.74
CA MET A 166 8.15 -2.77 0.17
C MET A 166 9.41 -3.42 -0.41
N LYS A 167 9.59 -3.24 -1.72
CA LYS A 167 10.75 -3.77 -2.46
C LYS A 167 11.55 -2.65 -3.10
N GLY A 168 12.86 -2.74 -2.98
CA GLY A 168 13.81 -1.95 -3.77
C GLY A 168 14.44 -2.79 -4.87
N THR A 169 14.84 -2.19 -5.99
CA THR A 169 15.59 -2.88 -7.05
C THR A 169 17.10 -2.64 -6.94
N GLY A 170 17.90 -3.63 -7.35
CA GLY A 170 19.36 -3.53 -7.33
C GLY A 170 19.92 -3.20 -5.94
N VAL A 171 20.86 -2.28 -5.87
CA VAL A 171 21.50 -1.82 -4.62
C VAL A 171 20.51 -1.21 -3.61
N ALA A 172 19.32 -0.77 -4.05
CA ALA A 172 18.29 -0.26 -3.15
C ALA A 172 17.82 -1.33 -2.16
N SER A 173 17.75 -2.59 -2.61
CA SER A 173 17.21 -3.71 -1.83
C SER A 173 18.00 -4.03 -0.55
N TRP A 174 19.29 -3.66 -0.51
CA TRP A 174 20.18 -3.91 0.63
C TRP A 174 19.99 -2.88 1.75
N GLY A 175 19.50 -1.70 1.42
CA GLY A 175 19.32 -0.58 2.35
C GLY A 175 17.93 -0.50 2.98
N LEU A 176 17.09 -1.52 2.78
CA LEU A 176 15.73 -1.57 3.31
C LEU A 176 15.63 -2.54 4.49
N PHE A 177 14.77 -2.19 5.43
CA PHE A 177 14.40 -3.06 6.53
C PHE A 177 13.82 -4.37 6.00
N LYS A 178 14.17 -5.46 6.68
CA LYS A 178 13.63 -6.79 6.43
C LYS A 178 12.88 -7.24 7.67
N ASN A 179 11.66 -7.73 7.49
CA ASN A 179 10.88 -8.31 8.58
C ASN A 179 11.69 -9.46 9.19
N PRO A 180 12.08 -9.39 10.48
CA PRO A 180 12.95 -10.37 11.10
C PRO A 180 12.24 -11.67 11.46
N LYS A 181 10.90 -11.69 11.43
CA LYS A 181 10.08 -12.84 11.78
C LYS A 181 8.75 -12.79 11.01
N PRO A 182 8.77 -13.04 9.69
CA PRO A 182 7.55 -13.09 8.90
C PRO A 182 6.65 -14.25 9.35
N GLU A 183 5.36 -13.98 9.47
CA GLU A 183 4.32 -14.97 9.79
C GLU A 183 3.20 -14.96 8.72
N ASP A 184 2.59 -16.12 8.50
CA ASP A 184 1.37 -16.27 7.69
C ASP A 184 1.46 -15.70 6.26
N LEU A 185 0.93 -14.49 6.03
CA LEU A 185 0.89 -13.79 4.74
C LEU A 185 2.17 -12.99 4.43
N GLU A 186 3.09 -12.91 5.39
CA GLU A 186 4.30 -12.09 5.31
C GLU A 186 5.48 -12.83 4.68
N ASP A 187 6.41 -12.05 4.15
CA ASP A 187 7.75 -12.42 3.74
C ASP A 187 8.77 -11.44 4.34
N ASN A 188 10.05 -11.58 4.00
CA ASN A 188 11.09 -10.69 4.52
C ASN A 188 10.91 -9.22 4.13
N ASP A 189 10.11 -8.91 3.12
CA ASP A 189 9.88 -7.55 2.59
C ASP A 189 8.51 -7.00 2.99
N SER A 190 7.77 -7.71 3.84
CA SER A 190 6.41 -7.36 4.22
C SER A 190 6.11 -7.59 5.69
N PHE A 191 5.07 -6.91 6.15
CA PHE A 191 4.50 -7.10 7.48
C PHE A 191 3.00 -6.80 7.44
N PHE A 192 2.25 -7.50 8.29
CA PHE A 192 0.80 -7.50 8.33
C PHE A 192 0.33 -6.70 9.54
N LEU A 193 -0.25 -5.52 9.27
CA LEU A 193 -0.84 -4.69 10.29
C LEU A 193 -2.25 -5.18 10.57
N VAL A 194 -2.51 -5.61 11.80
CA VAL A 194 -3.82 -6.13 12.21
C VAL A 194 -4.74 -4.96 12.54
N LYS A 195 -5.99 -5.00 12.06
CA LYS A 195 -7.03 -4.03 12.43
C LYS A 195 -7.28 -4.08 13.94
N GLN A 196 -7.27 -2.93 14.61
CA GLN A 196 -7.48 -2.78 16.05
C GLN A 196 -8.97 -2.75 16.42
#